data_AF-A0A965UJM3-F1
#
_entry.id   AF-A0A965UJM3-F1
#
_cell.length_a   1.000
_cell.length_b   1.000
_cell.length_c   1.000
_cell.angle_alpha   90.00
_cell.angle_beta   90.00
_cell.angle_gamma   90.00
#
_symmetry.space_group_name_H-M   'P 1'
#
loop_
_entity.id
_entity.type
_entity.pdbx_description
1 polymer ?
#
loop_
_entity_poly.entity_id
_entity_poly.type
_entity_poly.pdbx_seq_one_letter_code
_entity_poly.pdbx_strand_id
1 'polypeptide(L)'
;MVMEKKKNPGGRPLKWTEEKVLELGEELITWLKASDENVWFERFLYEEKDLYPQFISEMRDKYPKFSELLKKAKKIQEGKLVDNTLKMSLNPTMAIFVLKNHYQYTDKQQTELTIREEPPLFSDDDLVE
;
A
#
# COMPACT_ATOMS: atom_id res chain seq x y z
N MET A 1 42.05 -12.96 -5.49
CA MET A 1 41.93 -11.76 -6.34
C MET A 1 40.83 -12.02 -7.35
N VAL A 2 39.63 -11.47 -7.16
CA VAL A 2 38.51 -11.64 -8.10
C VAL A 2 38.64 -10.52 -9.13
N MET A 3 38.83 -10.88 -10.40
CA MET A 3 38.95 -9.93 -11.48
C MET A 3 37.60 -9.27 -11.76
N GLU A 4 37.53 -7.96 -11.52
CA GLU A 4 36.40 -7.11 -11.86
C GLU A 4 36.32 -6.95 -13.39
N LYS A 5 35.27 -7.51 -14.01
CA LYS A 5 35.07 -7.42 -15.46
C LYS A 5 34.79 -5.95 -15.85
N LYS A 6 35.76 -5.30 -16.51
CA LYS A 6 35.56 -4.02 -17.22
C LYS A 6 34.38 -4.14 -18.20
N LYS A 7 33.30 -3.37 -17.96
CA LYS A 7 32.15 -3.28 -18.88
C LYS A 7 32.55 -2.48 -20.14
N ASN A 8 32.24 -3.03 -21.30
CA ASN A 8 32.47 -2.42 -22.62
C ASN A 8 31.75 -1.05 -22.75
N PRO A 9 32.36 -0.06 -23.43
CA PRO A 9 31.86 1.31 -23.49
C PRO A 9 30.72 1.55 -24.51
N GLY A 10 30.22 0.50 -25.18
CA GLY A 10 29.32 0.61 -26.33
C GLY A 10 27.84 0.33 -26.08
N GLY A 11 27.37 0.36 -24.83
CA GLY A 11 25.94 0.25 -24.52
C GLY A 11 25.23 1.59 -24.62
N ARG A 12 23.99 1.63 -25.13
CA ARG A 12 23.11 2.80 -25.01
C ARG A 12 23.16 3.28 -23.54
N PRO A 13 23.42 4.57 -23.27
CA PRO A 13 23.47 5.08 -21.90
C PRO A 13 22.21 4.67 -21.16
N LEU A 14 22.38 4.12 -19.96
CA LEU A 14 21.26 3.69 -19.15
C LEU A 14 20.45 4.94 -18.77
N LYS A 15 19.23 5.06 -19.33
CA LYS A 15 18.37 6.25 -19.13
C LYS A 15 18.09 6.50 -17.64
N TRP A 16 17.98 5.42 -16.87
CA TRP A 16 17.72 5.39 -15.43
C TRP A 16 18.86 4.70 -14.68
N THR A 17 19.70 5.49 -14.03
CA THR A 17 20.75 5.01 -13.11
C THR A 17 20.20 4.87 -11.69
N GLU A 18 20.94 4.21 -10.80
CA GLU A 18 20.52 4.08 -9.39
C GLU A 18 20.33 5.46 -8.75
N GLU A 19 21.26 6.39 -9.00
CA GLU A 19 21.24 7.74 -8.45
C GLU A 19 19.97 8.50 -8.86
N LYS A 20 19.61 8.45 -10.16
CA LYS A 20 18.40 9.10 -10.67
C LYS A 20 17.12 8.49 -10.11
N VAL A 21 17.11 7.18 -9.89
CA VAL A 21 15.96 6.48 -9.31
C VAL A 21 15.80 6.83 -7.83
N LEU A 22 16.91 6.97 -7.10
CA LEU A 22 16.88 7.42 -5.71
C LEU A 22 16.45 8.88 -5.59
N GLU A 23 16.95 9.75 -6.47
CA GLU A 23 16.51 11.14 -6.58
C GLU A 23 15.01 11.22 -6.84
N LEU A 24 14.48 10.44 -7.80
CA LEU A 24 13.05 10.32 -8.05
C LEU A 24 12.26 9.88 -6.80
N GLY A 25 12.80 8.96 -6.01
CA GLY A 25 12.18 8.50 -4.76
C GLY A 25 12.10 9.60 -3.69
N GLU A 26 13.14 10.42 -3.56
CA GLU A 26 13.15 11.56 -2.62
C GLU A 26 12.26 12.72 -3.10
N GLU A 27 12.25 12.99 -4.41
CA GLU A 27 11.31 13.92 -5.02
C GLU A 27 9.86 13.48 -4.78
N LEU A 28 9.57 12.19 -4.92
CA LEU A 28 8.25 11.64 -4.64
C LEU A 28 7.83 11.89 -3.19
N ILE A 29 8.72 11.62 -2.23
CA ILE A 29 8.45 11.86 -0.80
C ILE A 29 8.22 13.36 -0.55
N THR A 30 8.99 14.21 -1.21
CA THR A 30 8.86 15.67 -1.11
C THR A 30 7.51 16.13 -1.67
N TRP A 31 7.13 15.65 -2.85
CA TRP A 31 5.84 15.95 -3.47
C TRP A 31 4.67 15.47 -2.59
N LEU A 32 4.76 14.26 -2.03
CA LEU A 32 3.77 13.76 -1.08
C LEU A 32 3.67 14.70 0.13
N LYS A 33 4.77 15.22 0.67
CA LYS A 33 4.70 16.11 1.85
C LYS A 33 4.23 17.53 1.54
N ALA A 34 4.26 17.95 0.27
CA ALA A 34 4.01 19.34 -0.12
C ALA A 34 2.55 19.79 0.08
N SER A 35 1.59 18.87 -0.04
CA SER A 35 0.15 19.18 0.08
C SER A 35 -0.62 17.99 0.63
N ASP A 36 -1.62 18.21 1.49
CA ASP A 36 -2.52 17.15 1.98
C ASP A 36 -3.33 16.49 0.85
N GLU A 37 -3.52 17.16 -0.30
CA GLU A 37 -4.21 16.62 -1.47
C GLU A 37 -3.35 15.63 -2.28
N ASN A 38 -2.04 15.66 -2.09
CA ASN A 38 -1.09 14.73 -2.71
C ASN A 38 -1.13 13.40 -1.97
N VAL A 39 -2.26 12.70 -2.07
CA VAL A 39 -2.49 11.42 -1.39
C VAL A 39 -1.84 10.31 -2.20
N TRP A 40 -2.20 10.19 -3.48
CA TRP A 40 -1.82 9.07 -4.34
C TRP A 40 -0.47 9.29 -5.01
N PHE A 41 0.56 8.52 -4.61
CA PHE A 41 1.90 8.68 -5.15
C PHE A 41 1.98 8.28 -6.64
N GLU A 42 1.07 7.43 -7.13
CA GLU A 42 1.01 7.08 -8.55
C GLU A 42 0.74 8.30 -9.43
N ARG A 43 0.03 9.31 -8.90
CA ARG A 43 -0.24 10.57 -9.61
C ARG A 43 1.02 11.35 -9.92
N PHE A 44 1.95 11.42 -8.96
CA PHE A 44 3.25 12.04 -9.20
C PHE A 44 3.97 11.42 -10.41
N LEU A 45 3.84 10.12 -10.60
CA LEU A 45 4.56 9.43 -11.67
C LEU A 45 4.00 9.79 -13.04
N TYR A 46 2.69 9.72 -13.24
CA TYR A 46 2.11 10.00 -14.57
C TYR A 46 1.86 11.50 -14.80
N GLU A 47 1.55 12.31 -13.79
CA GLU A 47 1.27 13.76 -13.93
C GLU A 47 2.56 14.58 -13.97
N GLU A 48 3.53 14.31 -13.08
CA GLU A 48 4.74 15.15 -12.94
C GLU A 48 5.94 14.60 -13.73
N LYS A 49 6.01 13.27 -13.91
CA LYS A 49 7.19 12.61 -14.46
C LYS A 49 6.97 11.89 -15.79
N ASP A 50 5.72 11.79 -16.26
CA ASP A 50 5.33 11.03 -17.46
C ASP A 50 5.83 9.58 -17.41
N LEU A 51 5.70 8.96 -16.24
CA LEU A 51 6.11 7.59 -15.93
C LEU A 51 4.90 6.72 -15.59
N TYR A 52 4.93 5.50 -16.12
CA TYR A 52 3.88 4.51 -15.89
C TYR A 52 4.19 3.60 -14.70
N PRO A 53 3.18 3.04 -14.01
CA PRO A 53 3.39 2.18 -12.84
C PRO A 53 4.34 1.00 -13.06
N GLN A 54 4.40 0.46 -14.28
CA GLN A 54 5.31 -0.61 -14.67
C GLN A 54 6.79 -0.26 -14.38
N PHE A 55 7.16 1.00 -14.57
CA PHE A 55 8.50 1.50 -14.30
C PHE A 55 8.89 1.32 -12.82
N ILE A 56 7.95 1.54 -11.89
CA ILE A 56 8.22 1.36 -10.46
C ILE A 56 8.60 -0.09 -10.17
N SER A 57 7.83 -1.05 -10.70
CA SER A 57 8.08 -2.46 -10.42
C SER A 57 9.49 -2.84 -10.86
N GLU A 58 9.87 -2.43 -12.07
CA GLU A 58 11.20 -2.69 -12.61
C GLU A 58 12.31 -2.04 -11.78
N MET A 59 12.14 -0.77 -11.38
CA MET A 59 13.15 -0.06 -10.61
C MET A 59 13.25 -0.56 -9.16
N ARG A 60 12.13 -0.95 -8.55
CA ARG A 60 12.08 -1.54 -7.21
C ARG A 60 12.89 -2.84 -7.16
N ASP A 61 12.69 -3.71 -8.14
CA ASP A 61 13.34 -5.02 -8.17
C ASP A 61 14.84 -4.88 -8.48
N LYS A 62 15.21 -3.85 -9.22
CA LYS A 62 16.60 -3.56 -9.60
C LYS A 62 17.40 -2.81 -8.53
N TYR A 63 16.75 -1.94 -7.76
CA TYR A 63 17.40 -1.03 -6.80
C TYR A 63 16.75 -1.13 -5.41
N PRO A 64 17.30 -1.95 -4.49
CA PRO A 64 16.69 -2.18 -3.17
C PRO A 64 16.46 -0.93 -2.33
N LYS A 65 17.37 0.05 -2.41
CA LYS A 65 17.21 1.34 -1.71
C LYS A 65 15.99 2.12 -2.19
N PHE A 66 15.66 2.05 -3.48
CA PHE A 66 14.44 2.64 -4.02
C PHE A 66 13.19 1.93 -3.47
N SER A 67 13.26 0.61 -3.27
CA SER A 67 12.18 -0.12 -2.61
C SER A 67 11.89 0.40 -1.21
N GLU A 68 12.90 0.82 -0.43
CA GLU A 68 12.69 1.40 0.89
C GLU A 68 12.03 2.78 0.82
N LEU A 69 12.41 3.62 -0.15
CA LEU A 69 11.77 4.90 -0.39
C LEU A 69 10.29 4.73 -0.80
N LEU A 70 9.98 3.74 -1.62
CA LEU A 70 8.59 3.41 -1.99
C LEU A 70 7.77 2.92 -0.79
N LYS A 71 8.35 2.12 0.11
CA LYS A 71 7.68 1.72 1.36
C LYS A 71 7.34 2.94 2.22
N LYS A 72 8.29 3.88 2.33
CA LYS A 72 8.09 5.15 3.03
C LYS A 72 7.00 6.01 2.38
N ALA A 73 6.99 6.12 1.06
CA ALA A 73 5.94 6.80 0.30
C ALA A 73 4.55 6.18 0.55
N LYS A 74 4.45 4.84 0.50
CA LYS A 74 3.21 4.12 0.82
C LYS A 74 2.71 4.40 2.24
N LYS A 75 3.60 4.48 3.22
CA LYS A 75 3.23 4.82 4.60
C LYS A 75 2.75 6.27 4.76
N ILE A 76 3.33 7.21 4.02
CA ILE A 76 2.83 8.60 3.99
C ILE A 76 1.42 8.65 3.38
N GLN A 77 1.19 7.96 2.26
CA GLN A 77 -0.13 7.87 1.64
C GLN A 77 -1.18 7.23 2.57
N GLU A 78 -0.82 6.16 3.27
CA GLU A 78 -1.67 5.50 4.28
C GLU A 78 -2.07 6.48 5.39
N GLY A 79 -1.09 7.19 5.98
CA GLY A 79 -1.34 8.18 7.03
C GLY A 79 -2.26 9.31 6.54
N LYS A 80 -2.02 9.82 5.34
CA LYS A 80 -2.87 10.86 4.75
C LYS A 80 -4.31 10.42 4.50
N LEU A 81 -4.51 9.19 4.05
CA LEU A 81 -5.86 8.64 3.89
C LEU A 81 -6.62 8.64 5.22
N VAL A 82 -5.95 8.22 6.29
CA VAL A 82 -6.53 8.23 7.64
C VAL A 82 -6.79 9.66 8.11
N ASP A 83 -5.79 10.54 8.07
CA ASP A 83 -5.86 11.90 8.58
C ASP A 83 -6.92 12.73 7.84
N ASN A 84 -6.96 12.65 6.51
CA ASN A 84 -7.95 13.36 5.71
C ASN A 84 -9.37 12.81 5.92
N THR A 85 -9.51 11.51 6.19
CA THR A 85 -10.80 10.94 6.57
C THR A 85 -11.26 11.45 7.94
N LEU A 86 -10.36 11.54 8.92
CA LEU A 86 -10.65 12.10 10.25
C LEU A 86 -11.02 13.59 10.20
N LYS A 87 -10.40 14.35 9.28
CA LYS A 87 -10.74 15.75 9.00
C LYS A 87 -12.04 15.93 8.20
N MET A 88 -12.74 14.84 7.86
CA MET A 88 -13.93 14.85 6.97
C MET A 88 -13.67 15.44 5.58
N SER A 89 -12.41 15.48 5.12
CA SER A 89 -12.06 15.96 3.77
C SER A 89 -12.14 14.86 2.70
N LEU A 90 -12.29 13.60 3.12
CA LEU A 90 -12.52 12.45 2.24
C LEU A 90 -13.83 11.74 2.61
N ASN A 91 -14.42 11.07 1.62
CA ASN A 91 -15.54 10.17 1.87
C ASN A 91 -15.06 8.97 2.72
N PRO A 92 -15.58 8.78 3.96
CA PRO A 92 -15.07 7.75 4.86
C PRO A 92 -15.25 6.33 4.33
N THR A 93 -16.36 6.05 3.65
CA THR A 93 -16.63 4.74 3.04
C THR A 93 -15.58 4.41 1.98
N MET A 94 -15.23 5.38 1.14
CA MET A 94 -14.20 5.19 0.11
C MET A 94 -12.81 5.03 0.73
N ALA A 95 -12.49 5.79 1.77
CA ALA A 95 -11.22 5.65 2.48
C ALA A 95 -11.08 4.26 3.12
N ILE A 96 -12.14 3.76 3.78
CA ILE A 96 -12.18 2.40 4.34
C ILE A 96 -12.01 1.36 3.24
N PHE A 97 -12.70 1.52 2.11
CA PHE A 97 -12.57 0.61 0.96
C PHE A 97 -11.13 0.54 0.45
N VAL A 98 -10.46 1.70 0.30
CA VAL A 98 -9.06 1.77 -0.10
C VAL A 98 -8.14 1.13 0.93
N LEU A 99 -8.31 1.44 2.21
CA LEU A 99 -7.49 0.88 3.30
C LEU A 99 -7.58 -0.64 3.36
N LYS A 100 -8.78 -1.20 3.14
CA LYS A 100 -8.98 -2.66 3.06
C LYS A 100 -8.27 -3.29 1.86
N ASN A 101 -8.47 -2.73 0.66
CA ASN A 101 -7.96 -3.33 -0.58
C ASN A 101 -6.45 -3.12 -0.81
N HIS A 102 -5.92 -1.97 -0.42
CA HIS A 102 -4.52 -1.61 -0.72
C HIS A 102 -3.58 -1.73 0.48
N TYR A 103 -4.12 -1.67 1.70
CA TYR A 103 -3.32 -1.66 2.94
C TYR A 103 -3.62 -2.84 3.87
N GLN A 104 -4.44 -3.79 3.44
CA GLN A 104 -4.76 -5.03 4.17
C GLN A 104 -5.41 -4.79 5.54
N TYR A 105 -6.09 -3.65 5.70
CA TYR A 105 -6.88 -3.41 6.90
C TYR A 105 -8.07 -4.37 6.91
N THR A 106 -8.46 -4.83 8.08
CA THR A 106 -9.59 -5.75 8.27
C THR A 106 -10.48 -5.26 9.39
N ASP A 107 -11.79 -5.46 9.25
CA ASP A 107 -12.72 -5.15 10.32
C ASP A 107 -12.55 -6.19 11.43
N LYS A 108 -12.34 -5.72 12.66
CA LYS A 108 -12.39 -6.60 13.82
C LYS A 108 -13.85 -6.84 14.18
N GLN A 109 -14.27 -8.11 14.13
CA GLN A 109 -15.59 -8.55 14.57
C GLN A 109 -15.49 -9.26 15.92
N GLN A 110 -16.39 -8.94 16.85
CA GLN A 110 -16.60 -9.65 18.10
C GLN A 110 -18.08 -10.03 18.17
N THR A 111 -18.36 -11.32 18.30
CA THR A 111 -19.73 -11.86 18.36
C THR A 111 -19.94 -12.54 19.70
N GLU A 112 -20.90 -12.05 20.48
CA GLU A 112 -21.37 -12.72 21.69
C GLU A 112 -22.52 -13.65 21.33
N LEU A 113 -22.28 -14.96 21.40
CA LEU A 113 -23.31 -15.97 21.18
C LEU A 113 -24.07 -16.19 22.49
N THR A 114 -25.29 -15.65 22.58
CA THR A 114 -26.21 -16.02 23.65
C THR A 114 -27.03 -17.22 23.18
N ILE A 115 -26.69 -18.41 23.67
CA ILE A 115 -27.50 -19.61 23.48
C ILE A 115 -28.72 -19.48 24.40
N ARG A 116 -29.92 -19.40 23.82
CA ARG A 116 -31.14 -19.64 24.59
C ARG A 116 -31.29 -21.15 24.68
N GLU A 117 -31.22 -21.70 25.89
CA GLU A 117 -31.64 -23.07 26.14
C GLU A 117 -33.15 -23.12 25.87
N GLU A 118 -33.54 -23.54 24.67
CA GLU A 118 -34.91 -23.97 24.45
C GLU A 118 -35.09 -25.31 25.14
N PRO A 119 -36.21 -25.51 25.88
CA PRO A 119 -36.48 -26.80 26.50
C PRO A 119 -36.49 -27.89 25.43
N PRO A 120 -36.01 -29.11 25.76
CA PRO A 120 -35.92 -30.19 24.79
C PRO A 120 -37.27 -30.47 24.15
N LEU A 121 -37.27 -30.69 22.82
CA LEU A 121 -38.48 -30.93 22.01
C LEU A 121 -39.26 -32.19 22.41
N PHE A 122 -38.64 -33.07 23.19
CA PHE A 122 -39.27 -34.26 23.75
C PHE A 122 -38.91 -34.33 25.22
N SER A 123 -39.91 -34.60 26.05
CA SER A 123 -39.69 -34.93 27.46
C SER A 123 -39.41 -36.43 27.60
N ASP A 124 -38.68 -36.84 28.62
CA ASP A 124 -38.42 -38.27 28.88
C ASP A 124 -39.72 -39.08 29.09
N ASP A 125 -40.85 -38.41 29.37
CA ASP A 125 -42.19 -39.00 29.45
C ASP A 125 -42.77 -39.40 28.08
N ASP A 126 -42.22 -38.90 26.97
CA ASP A 126 -42.67 -39.24 25.60
C ASP A 126 -42.04 -40.54 25.06
N LEU A 127 -41.15 -41.18 25.82
CA LEU A 127 -40.38 -42.37 25.40
C LEU A 127 -40.86 -43.70 26.04
N VAL A 128 -42.05 -43.73 26.65
CA VAL A 128 -42.61 -44.95 27.26
C VAL A 128 -43.87 -45.40 26.52
N GLU A 129 -43.71 -46.32 25.57
CA GLU A 129 -44.76 -47.27 25.12
C GLU A 129 -44.51 -48.66 25.72
#